data_AF-A0A914MR91-F1
#
_entry.id   AF-A0A914MR91-F1
#
_cell.length_a   1.000
_cell.length_b   1.000
_cell.length_c   1.000
_cell.angle_alpha   90.00
_cell.angle_beta   90.00
_cell.angle_gamma   90.00
#
_symmetry.space_group_name_H-M   'P 1'
#
loop_
_entity.id
_entity.type
_entity.pdbx_description
1 polymer ?
#
loop_
_entity_poly.entity_id
_entity_poly.type
_entity_poly.pdbx_seq_one_letter_code
_entity_poly.pdbx_strand_id
1 'polypeptide(L)'
;MNVIDKSQQSYQEAFDIAKDKMPPTHPIRLGLALNFSVFYFEILDNKSKACQLAKQSFDEAVAELDTLDENLYKDSTLIMQLLRDNLTLWTSDGGVEEPETAPIVADAEGTN
;
A
#
# COMPACT_ATOMS: atom_id res chain seq x y z
N MET A 1 -17.55 8.18 18.23
CA MET A 1 -17.10 7.66 16.93
C MET A 1 -17.93 8.27 15.83
N ASN A 2 -17.29 9.09 15.00
CA ASN A 2 -17.90 9.64 13.79
C ASN A 2 -17.86 8.61 12.65
N VAL A 3 -18.33 8.98 11.46
CA VAL A 3 -18.36 8.09 10.27
C VAL A 3 -16.95 7.72 9.80
N ILE A 4 -16.00 8.66 9.88
CA ILE A 4 -14.61 8.46 9.46
C ILE A 4 -13.93 7.42 10.36
N ASP A 5 -14.07 7.56 11.69
CA ASP A 5 -13.50 6.62 12.67
C ASP A 5 -14.00 5.18 12.43
N LYS A 6 -15.32 5.03 12.21
CA LYS A 6 -15.94 3.73 11.95
C LYS A 6 -15.51 3.12 10.61
N SER A 7 -15.35 3.95 9.59
CA SER A 7 -14.85 3.53 8.28
C SER A 7 -13.42 3.01 8.40
N GLN A 8 -12.55 3.77 9.08
CA GLN A 8 -11.16 3.38 9.31
C GLN A 8 -11.08 2.06 10.09
N GLN A 9 -11.84 1.92 11.17
CA GLN A 9 -11.87 0.68 11.95
C GLN A 9 -12.32 -0.52 11.11
N SER A 10 -13.40 -0.37 10.34
CA SER A 10 -13.91 -1.44 9.47
C SER A 10 -12.89 -1.87 8.41
N TYR A 11 -12.21 -0.89 7.77
CA TYR A 11 -11.15 -1.20 6.81
C TYR A 11 -9.98 -1.93 7.47
N GLN A 12 -9.52 -1.46 8.63
CA GLN A 12 -8.41 -2.07 9.35
C GLN A 12 -8.73 -3.52 9.75
N GLU A 13 -9.89 -3.76 10.37
CA GLU A 13 -10.32 -5.10 10.78
C GLU A 13 -10.43 -6.05 9.57
N ALA A 14 -11.07 -5.60 8.49
CA ALA A 14 -11.20 -6.40 7.26
C ALA A 14 -9.84 -6.70 6.63
N PHE A 15 -8.92 -5.72 6.61
CA PHE A 15 -7.59 -5.89 6.04
C PHE A 15 -6.73 -6.83 6.87
N ASP A 16 -6.80 -6.76 8.20
CA ASP A 16 -6.07 -7.66 9.09
C ASP A 16 -6.56 -9.11 8.96
N ILE A 17 -7.88 -9.32 8.87
CA ILE A 17 -8.45 -10.64 8.58
C ILE A 17 -8.00 -11.14 7.20
N ALA A 18 -8.01 -10.28 6.18
CA ALA A 18 -7.56 -10.67 4.84
C ALA A 18 -6.07 -11.03 4.81
N LYS A 19 -5.22 -10.32 5.56
CA LYS A 19 -3.79 -10.64 5.71
C LYS A 19 -3.55 -12.03 6.30
N ASP A 20 -4.37 -12.44 7.27
CA ASP A 20 -4.28 -13.75 7.93
C ASP A 20 -4.89 -14.88 7.08
N LYS A 21 -5.96 -14.60 6.33
CA LYS A 21 -6.76 -15.63 5.65
C LYS A 21 -6.51 -15.78 4.15
N MET A 22 -5.84 -14.83 3.52
CA MET A 22 -5.71 -14.78 2.06
C MET A 22 -4.28 -14.44 1.63
N PRO A 23 -3.78 -15.06 0.53
CA PRO A 23 -2.49 -14.68 -0.02
C PRO A 23 -2.52 -13.21 -0.50
N PRO A 24 -1.35 -12.53 -0.58
CA PRO A 24 -1.27 -11.15 -1.05
C PRO A 24 -1.87 -10.91 -2.43
N THR A 25 -1.88 -11.93 -3.28
CA THR A 25 -2.43 -11.89 -4.64
C THR A 25 -3.94 -12.04 -4.70
N HIS A 26 -4.62 -12.38 -3.60
CA HIS A 26 -6.06 -12.63 -3.63
C HIS A 26 -6.85 -11.36 -3.97
N PRO A 27 -7.78 -11.37 -4.95
CA PRO A 27 -8.51 -10.17 -5.39
C PRO A 27 -9.22 -9.41 -4.27
N ILE A 28 -9.79 -10.12 -3.28
CA ILE A 28 -10.46 -9.48 -2.13
C ILE A 28 -9.45 -8.71 -1.27
N ARG A 29 -8.27 -9.28 -0.98
CA ARG A 29 -7.23 -8.61 -0.18
C ARG A 29 -6.66 -7.40 -0.94
N LEU A 30 -6.42 -7.55 -2.24
CA LEU A 30 -5.98 -6.46 -3.11
C LEU A 30 -7.02 -5.34 -3.19
N GLY A 31 -8.31 -5.68 -3.36
CA GLY A 31 -9.40 -4.72 -3.40
C GLY A 31 -9.57 -3.96 -2.08
N LEU A 32 -9.38 -4.64 -0.94
CA LEU A 32 -9.35 -4.00 0.37
C LEU A 32 -8.16 -3.02 0.48
N ALA A 33 -6.96 -3.42 0.08
CA ALA A 33 -5.80 -2.53 0.06
C ALA A 33 -6.05 -1.30 -0.82
N LEU A 34 -6.57 -1.50 -2.03
CA LEU A 34 -6.90 -0.43 -2.98
C LEU A 34 -7.86 0.58 -2.34
N ASN A 35 -9.03 0.13 -1.89
CA ASN A 35 -10.03 1.03 -1.31
C ASN A 35 -9.55 1.69 -0.02
N PHE A 36 -8.79 0.98 0.81
CA PHE A 36 -8.26 1.55 2.04
C PHE A 36 -7.16 2.59 1.75
N SER A 37 -6.35 2.39 0.71
CA SER A 37 -5.38 3.42 0.26
C SER A 37 -6.07 4.68 -0.24
N VAL A 38 -7.16 4.54 -1.03
CA VAL A 38 -7.99 5.67 -1.48
C VAL A 38 -8.64 6.38 -0.28
N PHE A 39 -9.12 5.64 0.71
CA PHE A 39 -9.65 6.23 1.94
C PHE A 39 -8.59 7.07 2.69
N TYR A 40 -7.36 6.57 2.81
CA TYR A 40 -6.26 7.36 3.38
C TYR A 40 -5.97 8.63 2.59
N PHE A 41 -6.02 8.54 1.25
CA PHE A 41 -5.71 9.67 0.37
C PHE A 41 -6.82 10.72 0.36
N GLU A 42 -8.07 10.33 0.09
CA GLU A 42 -9.18 11.25 -0.18
C GLU A 42 -9.93 11.69 1.08
N ILE A 43 -10.00 10.85 2.12
CA ILE A 43 -10.85 11.11 3.30
C ILE A 43 -10.02 11.57 4.50
N LEU A 44 -8.82 11.00 4.69
CA LEU A 44 -7.94 11.34 5.80
C LEU A 44 -6.81 12.31 5.43
N ASP A 45 -6.70 12.70 4.15
CA ASP A 45 -5.62 13.53 3.61
C ASP A 45 -4.20 13.06 4.02
N ASN A 46 -4.05 11.74 4.22
CA ASN A 46 -2.80 11.11 4.62
C ASN A 46 -2.14 10.42 3.42
N LYS A 47 -1.59 11.23 2.52
CA LYS A 47 -0.97 10.79 1.27
C LYS A 47 0.17 9.80 1.50
N SER A 48 1.03 10.05 2.50
CA SER A 48 2.14 9.16 2.83
C SER A 48 1.66 7.75 3.17
N LYS A 49 0.65 7.63 4.04
CA LYS A 49 0.10 6.33 4.42
C LYS A 49 -0.66 5.65 3.29
N ALA A 50 -1.37 6.41 2.44
CA ALA A 50 -2.02 5.88 1.25
C ALA A 50 -1.00 5.24 0.29
N CYS A 51 0.07 5.97 -0.03
CA CYS A 51 1.13 5.50 -0.90
C CYS A 51 1.88 4.31 -0.30
N GLN A 52 2.17 4.33 1.00
CA GLN A 52 2.80 3.19 1.69
C GLN A 52 1.94 1.94 1.59
N LEU A 53 0.63 2.03 1.88
CA LEU A 53 -0.28 0.89 1.84
C LEU A 53 -0.44 0.32 0.42
N ALA A 54 -0.61 1.20 -0.58
CA ALA A 54 -0.73 0.79 -1.97
C ALA A 54 0.56 0.13 -2.48
N LYS A 55 1.72 0.74 -2.19
CA LYS A 55 3.03 0.21 -2.59
C LYS A 55 3.32 -1.13 -1.93
N GLN A 56 3.15 -1.22 -0.61
CA GLN A 56 3.34 -2.47 0.12
C GLN A 56 2.48 -3.60 -0.46
N SER A 57 1.20 -3.33 -0.70
CA SER A 57 0.28 -4.35 -1.20
C SER A 57 0.61 -4.78 -2.64
N PHE A 58 1.06 -3.84 -3.47
CA PHE A 58 1.54 -4.12 -4.82
C PHE A 58 2.82 -4.97 -4.80
N ASP A 59 3.82 -4.57 -4.01
CA ASP A 59 5.11 -5.27 -3.90
C ASP A 59 4.94 -6.70 -3.34
N GLU A 60 4.10 -6.88 -2.31
CA GLU A 60 3.76 -8.19 -1.75
C GLU A 60 3.07 -9.08 -2.81
N ALA A 61 2.15 -8.53 -3.61
CA ALA A 61 1.46 -9.29 -4.64
C ALA A 61 2.37 -9.64 -5.83
N VAL A 62 3.30 -8.75 -6.22
CA VAL A 62 4.30 -9.04 -7.25
C VAL A 62 5.20 -10.20 -6.82
N ALA A 63 5.63 -10.22 -5.55
CA ALA A 63 6.51 -11.26 -5.02
C ALA A 63 5.88 -12.68 -5.06
N GLU A 64 4.55 -12.77 -5.03
CA GLU A 64 3.81 -14.04 -5.00
C GLU A 64 2.96 -14.29 -6.25
N LEU A 65 3.09 -13.46 -7.30
CA LEU A 65 2.24 -13.51 -8.50
C LEU A 65 2.29 -14.87 -9.21
N ASP A 66 3.45 -15.53 -9.20
CA ASP A 66 3.66 -16.84 -9.83
C ASP A 66 2.85 -17.97 -9.15
N THR A 67 2.32 -17.73 -7.95
CA THR A 67 1.53 -18.71 -7.19
C THR A 67 0.01 -18.55 -7.37
N LEU A 68 -0.42 -17.55 -8.15
CA LEU A 68 -1.81 -17.17 -8.30
C LEU A 68 -2.61 -18.18 -9.14
N ASP A 69 -3.80 -18.51 -8.66
CA ASP A 69 -4.78 -19.33 -9.39
C ASP A 69 -5.21 -18.64 -10.70
N GLU A 70 -5.20 -19.38 -11.81
CA GLU A 70 -5.59 -18.89 -13.14
C GLU A 70 -6.99 -18.26 -13.17
N ASN A 71 -7.93 -18.76 -12.35
CA ASN A 71 -9.28 -18.24 -12.25
C ASN A 71 -9.32 -16.84 -11.61
N LEU A 72 -8.37 -16.53 -10.74
CA LEU A 72 -8.25 -15.25 -10.05
C LEU A 72 -7.26 -14.30 -10.74
N TYR A 73 -6.48 -14.80 -11.71
CA TYR A 73 -5.40 -14.07 -12.36
C TYR A 73 -5.85 -12.73 -12.98
N LYS A 74 -6.94 -12.75 -13.73
CA LYS A 74 -7.46 -11.55 -14.43
C LYS A 74 -7.90 -10.47 -13.44
N ASP A 75 -8.62 -10.86 -12.39
CA ASP A 75 -9.13 -9.91 -11.40
C ASP A 75 -7.99 -9.32 -10.57
N SER A 76 -7.05 -10.16 -10.13
CA SER A 76 -5.90 -9.72 -9.33
C SER A 76 -5.01 -8.77 -10.12
N THR A 77 -4.67 -9.12 -11.36
CA THR A 77 -3.81 -8.28 -12.22
C THR A 77 -4.48 -6.95 -12.58
N LEU A 78 -5.81 -6.93 -12.77
CA LEU A 78 -6.56 -5.69 -12.94
C LEU A 78 -6.45 -4.79 -11.69
N ILE A 79 -6.62 -5.34 -10.49
CA ILE A 79 -6.54 -4.56 -9.25
C ILE A 79 -5.10 -4.07 -8.99
N MET A 80 -4.10 -4.91 -9.26
CA MET A 80 -2.68 -4.51 -9.18
C MET A 80 -2.38 -3.37 -10.15
N GLN A 81 -2.96 -3.39 -11.35
CA GLN A 81 -2.84 -2.30 -12.31
C GLN A 81 -3.42 -1.00 -11.74
N LEU A 82 -4.59 -1.05 -11.11
CA LEU A 82 -5.23 0.11 -10.47
C LEU A 82 -4.40 0.65 -9.30
N LEU A 83 -3.79 -0.21 -8.48
CA LEU A 83 -2.86 0.21 -7.42
C LEU A 83 -1.67 0.97 -8.00
N ARG A 84 -1.08 0.47 -9.10
CA ARG A 84 0.03 1.14 -9.80
C ARG A 84 -0.39 2.48 -10.39
N ASP A 85 -1.58 2.55 -10.99
CA ASP A 85 -2.12 3.78 -11.58
C ASP A 85 -2.33 4.85 -10.50
N ASN A 86 -2.92 4.47 -9.35
CA ASN A 86 -3.07 5.34 -8.19
C ASN A 86 -1.73 5.85 -7.66
N LEU A 87 -0.75 4.96 -7.47
CA LEU A 87 0.60 5.35 -7.04
C LEU A 87 1.22 6.35 -7.99
N THR A 88 1.17 6.09 -9.30
CA THR A 88 1.70 6.99 -10.33
C THR A 88 1.07 8.37 -10.23
N LEU A 89 -0.26 8.42 -10.14
CA LEU A 89 -1.01 9.65 -9.99
C LEU A 89 -0.58 10.43 -8.73
N TRP A 90 -0.54 9.77 -7.58
CA TRP A 90 -0.25 10.41 -6.29
C TRP A 90 1.21 10.86 -6.14
N THR A 91 2.16 10.18 -6.78
CA THR A 91 3.58 10.57 -6.77
C THR A 91 3.91 11.61 -7.85
N SER A 92 3.15 11.65 -8.95
CA SER A 92 3.36 12.63 -10.04
C SER A 92 3.00 14.07 -9.63
N ASP A 93 2.11 14.23 -8.65
CA ASP A 93 1.60 15.53 -8.19
C ASP A 93 2.50 16.19 -7.10
N GLY A 94 3.73 15.69 -6.92
CA GLY A 94 4.77 16.34 -6.10
C GLY A 94 4.60 16.25 -4.58
N GLY A 95 3.85 15.26 -4.05
CA GLY A 95 3.42 15.24 -2.64
C GLY A 95 3.95 14.12 -1.76
N VAL A 96 4.91 13.30 -2.21
CA VAL A 96 5.52 12.26 -1.36
C VAL A 96 7.02 12.48 -1.35
N GLU A 97 7.50 13.28 -0.40
CA GLU A 97 8.91 13.26 -0.04
C GLU A 97 9.24 11.82 0.39
N GLU A 98 10.21 11.21 -0.27
CA GLU A 98 10.84 9.99 0.25
C GLU A 98 11.26 10.24 1.70
N PRO A 99 11.10 9.29 2.63
CA PRO A 99 11.71 9.44 3.94
C PRO A 99 13.22 9.59 3.72
N GLU A 100 13.76 10.77 4.01
CA GLU A 100 15.20 11.01 4.00
C GLU A 100 15.87 9.93 4.84
N THR A 101 16.50 8.95 4.19
CA THR A 101 17.51 8.15 4.87
C THR A 101 18.66 9.09 5.15
N ALA A 102 18.73 9.56 6.40
CA ALA A 102 19.78 10.46 6.87
C ALA A 102 21.15 9.95 6.41
N PRO A 103 22.02 10.81 5.85
CA PRO A 103 23.34 10.40 5.44
C PRO A 103 24.08 9.88 6.67
N ILE A 104 24.59 8.66 6.57
CA ILE A 104 25.60 8.12 7.48
C ILE A 104 26.78 9.08 7.43
N VAL A 105 26.85 10.00 8.40
CA VAL A 105 28.06 10.73 8.74
C VAL A 105 29.08 9.70 9.18
N ALA A 106 29.97 9.34 8.26
CA ALA A 106 31.21 8.68 8.62
C ALA A 106 32.05 9.73 9.34
N ASP A 107 32.03 9.68 10.67
CA ASP A 107 32.93 10.47 11.50
C ASP A 107 34.37 10.22 11.02
N ALA A 108 34.96 11.27 10.47
CA ALA A 108 36.38 11.37 10.25
C ALA A 108 37.05 11.56 11.62
N GLU A 109 37.37 10.47 12.31
CA GLU A 109 38.35 10.53 13.38
C GLU A 109 39.75 10.51 12.79
N GLY A 110 40.31 11.71 12.67
CA GLY A 110 41.74 11.91 12.58
C GLY A 110 42.43 11.70 13.93
N THR A 111 43.71 11.35 13.83
CA THR A 111 44.79 11.55 14.82
C THR A 111 44.76 10.69 16.10
N ASN A 112 45.61 9.66 16.13
CA ASN A 112 46.95 9.78 16.74
C ASN A 112 47.89 8.71 16.18
#